data_AF-A0A5D4XNA8-F1
#
_entry.id   AF-A0A5D4XNA8-F1
#
_cell.length_a   1.000
_cell.length_b   1.000
_cell.length_c   1.000
_cell.angle_alpha   90.00
_cell.angle_beta   90.00
_cell.angle_gamma   90.00
#
_symmetry.space_group_name_H-M   'P 1'
#
loop_
_entity.id
_entity.type
_entity.pdbx_description
1 polymer ?
#
loop_
_entity_poly.entity_id
_entity_poly.type
_entity_poly.pdbx_seq_one_letter_code
_entity_poly.pdbx_strand_id
1 'polypeptide(L)'
;MTPTDLQRLLAAAGHYTGAIDGEIGPKSLAAIDAILTAHAAECTSDPARWSARRRSAGAAQLALRHAGCDPGVIDGYAGNQTTGALLQWNHRQAYGRDLVLDTTRTGPAVDSGFPKQSGCNGYYGAPGPAVERQLVMVDLPFPMRLDWNLSRRVTRVQLHARCAESALAAMKEILRKYGLDELRRLGLDRNAGTYNPRRMRGGSAWSMHAYGCAWDFFAGPNGLTTRCPQALFCGREYRKFFDIWEAHGWISLGRAIGRDWMHVQAARL
;
A
#
# COMPACT_ATOMS: atom_id res chain seq x y z
N MET A 1 -3.93 -0.82 -12.39
CA MET A 1 -3.69 -1.91 -13.35
C MET A 1 -4.74 -1.84 -14.42
N THR A 2 -4.30 -1.61 -15.64
CA THR A 2 -5.12 -1.51 -16.85
C THR A 2 -5.22 -2.88 -17.55
N PRO A 3 -6.17 -3.07 -18.48
CA PRO A 3 -6.18 -4.24 -19.36
C PRO A 3 -4.84 -4.44 -20.11
N THR A 4 -4.22 -3.36 -20.57
CA THR A 4 -2.90 -3.38 -21.23
C THR A 4 -1.82 -3.92 -20.29
N ASP A 5 -1.79 -3.48 -19.03
CA ASP A 5 -0.85 -4.02 -18.02
C ASP A 5 -1.03 -5.53 -17.85
N LEU A 6 -2.28 -6.00 -17.78
CA LEU A 6 -2.60 -7.41 -17.61
C LEU A 6 -2.12 -8.24 -18.81
N GLN A 7 -2.40 -7.81 -20.03
CA GLN A 7 -1.93 -8.51 -21.24
C GLN A 7 -0.40 -8.59 -21.30
N ARG A 8 0.29 -7.49 -20.95
CA ARG A 8 1.76 -7.47 -20.87
C ARG A 8 2.30 -8.47 -19.85
N LEU A 9 1.69 -8.53 -18.67
CA LEU A 9 2.08 -9.48 -17.62
C LEU A 9 1.84 -10.93 -18.06
N LEU A 10 0.67 -11.23 -18.63
CA LEU A 10 0.34 -12.58 -19.09
C LEU A 10 1.24 -13.02 -20.26
N ALA A 11 1.61 -12.10 -21.14
CA ALA A 11 2.53 -12.37 -22.24
C ALA A 11 3.94 -12.68 -21.71
N ALA A 12 4.43 -11.86 -20.77
CA ALA A 12 5.73 -12.09 -20.14
C ALA A 12 5.77 -13.38 -19.31
N ALA A 13 4.64 -13.81 -18.76
CA ALA A 13 4.49 -15.10 -18.08
C ALA A 13 4.26 -16.28 -19.03
N GLY A 14 4.25 -16.06 -20.36
CA GLY A 14 4.08 -17.12 -21.36
C GLY A 14 2.64 -17.64 -21.54
N HIS A 15 1.65 -17.00 -20.91
CA HIS A 15 0.24 -17.40 -20.99
C HIS A 15 -0.55 -16.70 -22.11
N TYR A 16 0.00 -15.63 -22.71
CA TYR A 16 -0.72 -14.82 -23.70
C TYR A 16 0.12 -14.54 -24.95
N THR A 17 -0.44 -14.86 -26.12
CA THR A 17 0.18 -14.68 -27.45
C THR A 17 -0.63 -13.74 -28.35
N GLY A 18 -1.64 -13.06 -27.79
CA GLY A 18 -2.46 -12.09 -28.51
C GLY A 18 -1.81 -10.70 -28.60
N ALA A 19 -2.51 -9.77 -29.25
CA ALA A 19 -2.11 -8.38 -29.30
C ALA A 19 -2.27 -7.70 -27.93
N ILE A 20 -1.34 -6.81 -27.58
CA ILE A 20 -1.46 -5.97 -26.38
C ILE A 20 -2.25 -4.71 -26.78
N ASP A 21 -3.56 -4.85 -26.85
CA ASP A 21 -4.50 -3.83 -27.36
C ASP A 21 -5.35 -3.15 -26.27
N GLY A 22 -5.29 -3.65 -25.04
CA GLY A 22 -6.12 -3.17 -23.93
C GLY A 22 -7.54 -3.72 -23.94
N GLU A 23 -7.87 -4.67 -24.82
CA GLU A 23 -9.17 -5.32 -24.90
C GLU A 23 -9.16 -6.72 -24.28
N ILE A 24 -10.01 -6.94 -23.27
CA ILE A 24 -10.15 -8.26 -22.64
C ILE A 24 -11.07 -9.14 -23.49
N GLY A 25 -10.52 -9.66 -24.60
CA GLY A 25 -11.18 -10.61 -25.49
C GLY A 25 -10.95 -12.08 -25.13
N PRO A 26 -11.40 -13.03 -25.97
CA PRO A 26 -11.32 -14.47 -25.70
C PRO A 26 -9.91 -14.99 -25.41
N LYS A 27 -8.88 -14.50 -26.12
CA LYS A 27 -7.48 -14.87 -25.86
C LYS A 27 -7.01 -14.41 -24.47
N SER A 28 -7.43 -13.22 -24.04
CA SER A 28 -7.09 -12.66 -22.73
C SER A 28 -7.78 -13.47 -21.62
N LEU A 29 -9.05 -13.83 -21.83
CA LEU A 29 -9.82 -14.67 -20.91
C LEU A 29 -9.22 -16.08 -20.77
N ALA A 30 -8.81 -16.69 -21.88
CA ALA A 30 -8.13 -17.99 -21.87
C ALA A 30 -6.79 -17.94 -21.11
N ALA A 31 -6.00 -16.88 -21.31
CA ALA A 31 -4.74 -16.69 -20.58
C ALA A 31 -4.96 -16.47 -19.07
N ILE A 32 -5.98 -15.69 -18.70
CA ILE A 32 -6.40 -15.50 -17.29
C ILE A 32 -6.79 -16.84 -16.67
N ASP A 33 -7.59 -17.64 -17.37
CA ASP A 33 -8.03 -18.94 -16.87
C ASP A 33 -6.88 -19.94 -16.73
N ALA A 34 -5.96 -19.96 -17.71
CA ALA A 34 -4.79 -20.83 -17.71
C ALA A 34 -3.89 -20.58 -16.48
N ILE A 35 -3.51 -19.33 -16.21
CA ILE A 35 -2.64 -19.03 -15.07
C ILE A 35 -3.35 -19.25 -13.72
N LEU A 36 -4.64 -18.90 -13.61
CA LEU A 36 -5.40 -19.12 -12.37
C LEU A 36 -5.59 -20.61 -12.08
N THR A 37 -5.81 -21.42 -13.10
CA THR A 37 -5.95 -22.88 -12.95
C THR A 37 -4.62 -23.51 -12.56
N ALA A 38 -3.54 -23.15 -13.24
CA ALA A 38 -2.20 -23.68 -12.97
C ALA A 38 -1.71 -23.36 -11.54
N HIS A 39 -2.10 -22.20 -10.99
CA HIS A 39 -1.61 -21.71 -9.69
C HIS A 39 -2.74 -21.48 -8.67
N ALA A 40 -3.83 -22.24 -8.77
CA ALA A 40 -4.99 -22.07 -7.89
C ALA A 40 -4.64 -22.24 -6.40
N ALA A 41 -3.69 -23.13 -6.08
CA ALA A 41 -3.24 -23.38 -4.71
C ALA A 41 -2.54 -22.18 -4.05
N GLU A 42 -2.04 -21.23 -4.84
CA GLU A 42 -1.41 -20.00 -4.35
C GLU A 42 -2.42 -18.89 -4.02
N CYS A 43 -3.67 -19.08 -4.42
CA CYS A 43 -4.78 -18.15 -4.20
C CYS A 43 -5.34 -18.30 -2.79
N THR A 44 -5.71 -17.18 -2.16
CA THR A 44 -6.33 -17.16 -0.82
C THR A 44 -7.71 -17.80 -0.76
N SER A 45 -8.37 -17.96 -1.90
CA SER A 45 -9.66 -18.61 -2.08
C SER A 45 -9.78 -19.08 -3.52
N ASP A 46 -10.71 -20.00 -3.77
CA ASP A 46 -10.99 -20.56 -5.09
C ASP A 46 -11.24 -19.46 -6.15
N PRO A 47 -10.34 -19.31 -7.15
CA PRO A 47 -10.44 -18.29 -8.18
C PRO A 47 -11.58 -18.52 -9.18
N ALA A 48 -12.19 -19.71 -9.21
CA ALA A 48 -13.39 -19.96 -10.02
C ALA A 48 -14.61 -19.18 -9.50
N ARG A 49 -14.63 -18.85 -8.20
CA ARG A 49 -15.72 -18.09 -7.56
C ARG A 49 -15.54 -16.58 -7.64
N TRP A 50 -14.44 -16.11 -8.22
CA TRP A 50 -14.14 -14.69 -8.33
C TRP A 50 -14.87 -14.05 -9.51
N SER A 51 -15.30 -12.80 -9.36
CA SER A 51 -15.80 -12.02 -10.49
C SER A 51 -14.71 -11.82 -11.56
N ALA A 52 -15.11 -11.51 -12.80
CA ALA A 52 -14.15 -11.28 -13.90
C ALA A 52 -13.05 -10.27 -13.55
N ARG A 53 -13.40 -9.20 -12.82
CA ARG A 53 -12.44 -8.21 -12.33
C ARG A 53 -11.46 -8.80 -11.30
N ARG A 54 -11.95 -9.61 -10.35
CA ARG A 54 -11.08 -10.27 -9.36
C ARG A 54 -10.18 -11.32 -10.01
N ARG A 55 -10.68 -12.07 -10.98
CA ARG A 55 -9.88 -13.01 -11.80
C ARG A 55 -8.76 -12.30 -12.54
N SER A 56 -9.07 -11.17 -13.18
CA SER A 56 -8.06 -10.32 -13.85
C SER A 56 -6.97 -9.85 -12.89
N ALA A 57 -7.36 -9.34 -11.70
CA ALA A 57 -6.41 -8.93 -10.66
C ALA A 57 -5.58 -10.09 -10.12
N GLY A 58 -6.19 -11.25 -9.88
CA GLY A 58 -5.51 -12.44 -9.38
C GLY A 58 -4.50 -13.00 -10.37
N ALA A 59 -4.87 -13.05 -11.66
CA ALA A 59 -3.97 -13.46 -12.73
C ALA A 59 -2.74 -12.54 -12.83
N ALA A 60 -2.93 -11.23 -12.71
CA ALA A 60 -1.81 -10.30 -12.66
C ALA A 60 -0.95 -10.45 -11.39
N GLN A 61 -1.57 -10.69 -10.22
CA GLN A 61 -0.81 -10.95 -8.99
C GLN A 61 0.06 -12.21 -9.16
N LEU A 62 -0.48 -13.30 -9.71
CA LEU A 62 0.30 -14.51 -10.02
C LEU A 62 1.44 -14.21 -10.99
N ALA A 63 1.17 -13.56 -12.12
CA ALA A 63 2.19 -13.21 -13.09
C ALA A 63 3.31 -12.35 -12.48
N LEU A 64 2.97 -11.39 -11.61
CA LEU A 64 3.93 -10.57 -10.87
C LEU A 64 4.78 -11.41 -9.91
N ARG A 65 4.16 -12.33 -9.17
CA ARG A 65 4.87 -13.23 -8.25
C ARG A 65 5.87 -14.11 -9.00
N HIS A 66 5.45 -14.74 -10.09
CA HIS A 66 6.34 -15.59 -10.90
C HIS A 66 7.42 -14.78 -11.65
N ALA A 67 7.20 -13.48 -11.87
CA ALA A 67 8.24 -12.55 -12.32
C ALA A 67 9.18 -12.06 -11.20
N GLY A 68 9.09 -12.63 -9.99
CA GLY A 68 9.93 -12.28 -8.85
C GLY A 68 9.62 -10.91 -8.24
N CYS A 69 8.42 -10.35 -8.48
CA CYS A 69 7.91 -9.22 -7.70
C CYS A 69 7.11 -9.74 -6.49
N ASP A 70 6.90 -8.88 -5.49
CA ASP A 70 6.01 -9.17 -4.35
C ASP A 70 4.68 -8.40 -4.48
N PRO A 71 3.63 -9.02 -5.05
CA PRO A 71 2.29 -8.43 -5.14
C PRO A 71 1.51 -8.52 -3.81
N GLY A 72 2.07 -9.16 -2.77
CA GLY A 72 1.35 -9.56 -1.58
C GLY A 72 0.55 -10.85 -1.77
N VAL A 73 -0.58 -10.95 -1.06
CA VAL A 73 -1.50 -12.10 -1.15
C VAL A 73 -2.20 -12.16 -2.51
N ILE A 74 -2.46 -13.37 -3.00
CA ILE A 74 -3.21 -13.58 -4.25
C ILE A 74 -4.70 -13.69 -3.91
N ASP A 75 -5.35 -12.53 -3.80
CA ASP A 75 -6.74 -12.39 -3.36
C ASP A 75 -7.66 -11.80 -4.43
N GLY A 76 -7.12 -11.51 -5.62
CA GLY A 76 -7.88 -10.88 -6.69
C GLY A 76 -8.21 -9.41 -6.40
N TYR A 77 -7.51 -8.73 -5.50
CA TYR A 77 -7.63 -7.30 -5.28
C TYR A 77 -6.30 -6.57 -5.59
N ALA A 78 -6.34 -5.63 -6.52
CA ALA A 78 -5.17 -4.83 -6.88
C ALA A 78 -4.93 -3.70 -5.87
N GLY A 79 -4.42 -4.02 -4.68
CA GLY A 79 -4.05 -3.05 -3.63
C GLY A 79 -2.71 -2.35 -3.85
N ASN A 80 -2.22 -1.68 -2.79
CA ASN A 80 -0.93 -0.95 -2.81
C ASN A 80 0.26 -1.89 -3.09
N GLN A 81 0.22 -3.13 -2.61
CA GLN A 81 1.26 -4.14 -2.87
C GLN A 81 1.30 -4.54 -4.34
N THR A 82 0.17 -5.00 -4.89
CA THR A 82 0.02 -5.32 -6.32
C THR A 82 0.44 -4.16 -7.22
N THR A 83 0.03 -2.93 -6.88
CA THR A 83 0.38 -1.73 -7.66
C THR A 83 1.88 -1.43 -7.59
N GLY A 84 2.49 -1.56 -6.42
CA GLY A 84 3.95 -1.39 -6.26
C GLY A 84 4.76 -2.49 -6.95
N ALA A 85 4.27 -3.73 -6.97
CA ALA A 85 4.86 -4.84 -7.71
C ALA A 85 4.82 -4.59 -9.23
N LEU A 86 3.68 -4.12 -9.73
CA LEU A 86 3.53 -3.73 -11.14
C LEU A 86 4.47 -2.58 -11.51
N LEU A 87 4.60 -1.58 -10.65
CA LEU A 87 5.53 -0.47 -10.85
C LEU A 87 6.98 -0.97 -10.96
N GLN A 88 7.41 -1.84 -10.04
CA GLN A 88 8.76 -2.42 -10.08
C GLN A 88 8.97 -3.27 -11.33
N TRP A 89 7.98 -4.10 -11.69
CA TRP A 89 8.03 -4.90 -12.91
C TRP A 89 8.18 -4.02 -14.15
N ASN A 90 7.32 -3.01 -14.31
CA ASN A 90 7.38 -2.07 -15.44
C ASN A 90 8.73 -1.36 -15.53
N HIS A 91 9.30 -0.92 -14.40
CA HIS A 91 10.62 -0.30 -14.39
C HIS A 91 11.72 -1.28 -14.85
N ARG A 92 11.68 -2.52 -14.38
CA ARG A 92 12.64 -3.56 -14.82
C ARG A 92 12.53 -3.82 -16.32
N GLN A 93 11.31 -3.90 -16.86
CA GLN A 93 11.10 -4.07 -18.30
C GLN A 93 11.63 -2.89 -19.12
N ALA A 94 11.49 -1.67 -18.62
CA ALA A 94 11.91 -0.46 -19.34
C ALA A 94 13.42 -0.19 -19.25
N TYR A 95 14.06 -0.49 -18.12
CA TYR A 95 15.43 -0.04 -17.82
C TYR A 95 16.41 -1.17 -17.50
N GLY A 96 15.97 -2.44 -17.48
CA GLY A 96 16.83 -3.58 -17.16
C GLY A 96 17.36 -3.61 -15.71
N ARG A 97 16.80 -2.81 -14.81
CA ARG A 97 17.25 -2.67 -13.41
C ARG A 97 16.10 -2.38 -12.45
N ASP A 98 16.32 -2.64 -11.16
CA ASP A 98 15.35 -2.36 -10.12
C ASP A 98 15.09 -0.86 -9.94
N LEU A 99 13.87 -0.53 -9.54
CA LEU A 99 13.47 0.83 -9.21
C LEU A 99 14.09 1.24 -7.87
N VAL A 100 14.89 2.33 -7.90
CA VAL A 100 15.43 2.97 -6.69
C VAL A 100 14.70 4.30 -6.47
N LEU A 101 14.13 4.47 -5.29
CA LEU A 101 13.35 5.64 -4.94
C LEU A 101 14.22 6.65 -4.14
N ASP A 102 14.46 7.85 -4.68
CA ASP A 102 15.14 9.00 -4.01
C ASP A 102 14.57 9.43 -2.63
N THR A 103 15.13 8.98 -1.52
CA THR A 103 14.62 9.30 -0.17
C THR A 103 15.16 10.63 0.40
N THR A 104 15.66 11.54 -0.43
CA THR A 104 16.24 12.80 0.04
C THR A 104 15.20 13.66 0.76
N ARG A 105 15.50 14.05 2.00
CA ARG A 105 14.63 14.92 2.78
C ARG A 105 14.65 16.33 2.21
N THR A 106 13.48 16.84 1.89
CA THR A 106 13.25 18.20 1.38
C THR A 106 12.31 19.00 2.29
N GLY A 107 11.53 18.31 3.14
CA GLY A 107 10.59 18.91 4.07
C GLY A 107 11.15 19.23 5.46
N PRO A 108 10.32 19.89 6.30
CA PRO A 108 10.67 20.22 7.67
C PRO A 108 10.89 18.96 8.52
N ALA A 109 11.66 19.11 9.60
CA ALA A 109 11.74 18.09 10.63
C ALA A 109 10.46 18.13 11.48
N VAL A 110 9.99 16.95 11.89
CA VAL A 110 8.95 16.81 12.90
C VAL A 110 9.65 16.52 14.22
N ASP A 111 9.41 17.36 15.23
CA ASP A 111 9.84 17.07 16.59
C ASP A 111 8.97 15.96 17.17
N SER A 112 9.60 14.85 17.57
CA SER A 112 8.90 13.62 17.89
C SER A 112 9.76 12.72 18.76
N GLY A 113 9.14 12.13 19.78
CA GLY A 113 9.76 11.12 20.64
C GLY A 113 10.00 9.77 19.95
N PHE A 114 9.55 9.60 18.71
CA PHE A 114 9.77 8.37 17.95
C PHE A 114 11.21 8.24 17.43
N PRO A 115 11.71 7.00 17.24
CA PRO A 115 13.09 6.76 16.82
C PRO A 115 13.34 7.27 15.39
N LYS A 116 14.61 7.42 15.00
CA LYS A 116 14.96 7.44 13.58
C LYS A 116 14.70 6.06 12.97
N GLN A 117 14.52 5.97 11.64
CA GLN A 117 14.33 4.69 10.94
C GLN A 117 15.46 3.70 11.25
N SER A 118 16.70 4.19 11.35
CA SER A 118 17.87 3.38 11.73
C SER A 118 17.81 2.82 13.15
N GLY A 119 17.01 3.43 14.04
CA GLY A 119 16.80 3.01 15.43
C GLY A 119 15.56 2.13 15.66
N CYS A 120 14.75 1.86 14.62
CA CYS A 120 13.50 1.12 14.78
C CYS A 120 13.69 -0.28 15.37
N ASN A 121 14.78 -0.99 15.01
CA ASN A 121 15.08 -2.30 15.59
C ASN A 121 15.24 -2.27 17.11
N GLY A 122 15.89 -1.24 17.67
CA GLY A 122 16.07 -1.12 19.11
C GLY A 122 14.81 -0.66 19.84
N TYR A 123 13.99 0.16 19.18
CA TYR A 123 12.80 0.75 19.80
C TYR A 123 11.56 -0.15 19.67
N TYR A 124 11.24 -0.61 18.46
CA TYR A 124 10.09 -1.47 18.14
C TYR A 124 10.43 -2.98 18.13
N GLY A 125 11.71 -3.34 18.10
CA GLY A 125 12.15 -4.72 17.89
C GLY A 125 12.41 -5.04 16.42
N ALA A 126 13.11 -6.15 16.18
CA ALA A 126 13.34 -6.65 14.83
C ALA A 126 12.04 -7.17 14.19
N PRO A 127 11.73 -6.85 12.93
CA PRO A 127 10.53 -7.35 12.25
C PRO A 127 10.44 -8.87 12.24
N GLY A 128 9.22 -9.39 12.39
CA GLY A 128 8.93 -10.79 12.68
C GLY A 128 8.47 -10.98 14.14
N PRO A 129 8.80 -12.11 14.81
CA PRO A 129 8.21 -12.46 16.09
C PRO A 129 8.36 -11.42 17.21
N ALA A 130 9.44 -10.61 17.19
CA ALA A 130 9.65 -9.58 18.21
C ALA A 130 8.64 -8.43 18.08
N VAL A 131 8.37 -7.96 16.86
CA VAL A 131 7.31 -6.96 16.60
C VAL A 131 5.93 -7.58 16.78
N GLU A 132 5.70 -8.79 16.28
CA GLU A 132 4.37 -9.44 16.31
C GLU A 132 3.80 -9.58 17.73
N ARG A 133 4.66 -9.89 18.72
CA ARG A 133 4.26 -9.95 20.14
C ARG A 133 3.90 -8.61 20.75
N GLN A 134 4.25 -7.50 20.10
CA GLN A 134 4.02 -6.12 20.58
C GLN A 134 2.92 -5.41 19.79
N LEU A 135 2.30 -6.08 18.82
CA LEU A 135 1.19 -5.54 18.06
C LEU A 135 -0.09 -5.57 18.89
N VAL A 136 -0.86 -4.49 18.81
CA VAL A 136 -2.16 -4.34 19.45
C VAL A 136 -3.21 -3.97 18.41
N MET A 137 -4.46 -4.35 18.68
CA MET A 137 -5.61 -3.87 17.89
C MET A 137 -6.06 -2.53 18.44
N VAL A 138 -6.07 -1.51 17.59
CA VAL A 138 -6.57 -0.17 17.88
C VAL A 138 -7.99 -0.06 17.37
N ASP A 139 -8.95 0.24 18.26
CA ASP A 139 -10.33 0.53 17.89
C ASP A 139 -10.41 1.92 17.22
N LEU A 140 -10.91 1.95 15.99
CA LEU A 140 -11.00 3.19 15.22
C LEU A 140 -12.17 4.05 15.73
N PRO A 141 -12.01 5.39 15.78
CA PRO A 141 -13.09 6.29 16.17
C PRO A 141 -14.22 6.36 15.12
N PHE A 142 -14.01 5.81 13.93
CA PHE A 142 -15.01 5.63 12.88
C PHE A 142 -14.62 4.45 11.98
N PRO A 143 -15.59 3.74 11.36
CA PRO A 143 -15.27 2.68 10.43
C PRO A 143 -14.61 3.24 9.17
N MET A 144 -13.51 2.62 8.76
CA MET A 144 -12.80 2.94 7.52
C MET A 144 -13.09 1.88 6.45
N ARG A 145 -13.02 2.25 5.17
CA ARG A 145 -13.15 1.33 4.04
C ARG A 145 -11.78 0.79 3.65
N LEU A 146 -11.70 -0.46 3.21
CA LEU A 146 -10.48 -0.97 2.59
C LEU A 146 -10.27 -0.28 1.23
N ASP A 147 -9.10 0.29 1.00
CA ASP A 147 -8.83 1.11 -0.19
C ASP A 147 -9.00 0.33 -1.51
N TRP A 148 -8.70 -0.97 -1.49
CA TRP A 148 -8.86 -1.90 -2.61
C TRP A 148 -10.22 -2.60 -2.67
N ASN A 149 -11.07 -2.44 -1.65
CA ASN A 149 -12.41 -2.99 -1.59
C ASN A 149 -13.36 -2.13 -0.74
N LEU A 150 -13.94 -1.11 -1.36
CA LEU A 150 -14.77 -0.10 -0.67
C LEU A 150 -16.07 -0.65 -0.05
N SER A 151 -16.48 -1.87 -0.40
CA SER A 151 -17.62 -2.54 0.24
C SER A 151 -17.27 -3.09 1.64
N ARG A 152 -15.98 -3.33 1.90
CA ARG A 152 -15.48 -3.86 3.17
C ARG A 152 -15.05 -2.72 4.07
N ARG A 153 -15.43 -2.83 5.33
CA ARG A 153 -15.08 -1.88 6.38
C ARG A 153 -14.19 -2.55 7.41
N VAL A 154 -13.28 -1.77 7.98
CA VAL A 154 -12.50 -2.11 9.16
C VAL A 154 -12.90 -1.15 10.28
N THR A 155 -13.13 -1.71 11.47
CA THR A 155 -13.38 -0.95 12.70
C THR A 155 -12.18 -0.95 13.62
N ARG A 156 -11.17 -1.76 13.31
CA ARG A 156 -9.94 -1.90 14.08
C ARG A 156 -8.76 -2.09 13.14
N VAL A 157 -7.58 -1.62 13.53
CA VAL A 157 -6.33 -1.82 12.81
C VAL A 157 -5.24 -2.31 13.75
N GLN A 158 -4.25 -3.03 13.20
CA GLN A 158 -3.11 -3.50 13.97
C GLN A 158 -1.95 -2.51 13.86
N LEU A 159 -1.42 -2.07 15.01
CA LEU A 159 -0.25 -1.19 15.14
C LEU A 159 0.62 -1.67 16.31
N HIS A 160 1.87 -1.22 16.37
CA HIS A 160 2.72 -1.50 17.51
C HIS A 160 2.25 -0.71 18.75
N ALA A 161 2.23 -1.37 19.91
CA ALA A 161 1.81 -0.78 21.20
C ALA A 161 2.40 0.60 21.49
N ARG A 162 3.68 0.84 21.12
CA ARG A 162 4.40 2.09 21.38
C ARG A 162 3.87 3.30 20.62
N CYS A 163 3.14 3.12 19.52
CA CYS A 163 2.57 4.21 18.74
C CYS A 163 1.04 4.15 18.63
N ALA A 164 0.41 3.10 19.19
CA ALA A 164 -1.03 2.85 19.11
C ALA A 164 -1.86 3.98 19.73
N GLU A 165 -1.49 4.47 20.91
CA GLU A 165 -2.21 5.55 21.59
C GLU A 165 -2.12 6.87 20.82
N SER A 166 -0.91 7.24 20.37
CA SER A 166 -0.69 8.43 19.53
C SER A 166 -1.49 8.36 18.22
N ALA A 167 -1.52 7.20 17.54
CA ALA A 167 -2.35 7.02 16.35
C ALA A 167 -3.85 7.18 16.64
N LEU A 168 -4.34 6.61 17.74
CA LEU A 168 -5.74 6.75 18.14
C LEU A 168 -6.10 8.21 18.45
N ALA A 169 -5.22 8.94 19.14
CA ALA A 169 -5.40 10.36 19.43
C ALA A 169 -5.47 11.19 18.15
N ALA A 170 -4.55 10.98 17.21
CA ALA A 170 -4.55 11.62 15.89
C ALA A 170 -5.85 11.34 15.13
N MET A 171 -6.30 10.08 15.07
CA MET A 171 -7.54 9.71 14.37
C MET A 171 -8.79 10.31 15.02
N LYS A 172 -8.84 10.42 16.35
CA LYS A 172 -9.93 11.12 17.07
C LYS A 172 -9.95 12.61 16.74
N GLU A 173 -8.79 13.25 16.64
CA GLU A 173 -8.68 14.65 16.26
C GLU A 173 -9.04 14.88 14.79
N ILE A 174 -8.61 14.00 13.89
CA ILE A 174 -9.01 13.99 12.48
C ILE A 174 -10.53 13.88 12.35
N LEU A 175 -11.17 12.98 13.11
CA LEU A 175 -12.64 12.87 13.15
C LEU A 175 -13.28 14.17 13.63
N ARG A 176 -12.80 14.77 14.72
CA ARG A 176 -13.32 16.06 15.21
C ARG A 176 -13.13 17.19 14.21
N LYS A 177 -12.01 17.20 13.47
CA LYS A 177 -11.67 18.27 12.53
C LYS A 177 -12.51 18.25 11.27
N TYR A 178 -12.71 17.07 10.71
CA TYR A 178 -13.34 16.90 9.40
C TYR A 178 -14.81 16.48 9.51
N GLY A 179 -15.16 15.67 10.50
CA GLY A 179 -16.47 14.99 10.54
C GLY A 179 -16.53 13.83 9.53
N LEU A 180 -17.48 12.92 9.72
CA LEU A 180 -17.52 11.66 8.97
C LEU A 180 -17.79 11.85 7.47
N ASP A 181 -18.68 12.76 7.10
CA ASP A 181 -19.06 12.99 5.71
C ASP A 181 -17.91 13.57 4.90
N GLU A 182 -17.17 14.49 5.51
CA GLU A 182 -15.99 15.09 4.88
C GLU A 182 -14.84 14.10 4.74
N LEU A 183 -14.61 13.25 5.76
CA LEU A 183 -13.62 12.17 5.66
C LEU A 183 -13.93 11.23 4.50
N ARG A 184 -15.22 10.92 4.28
CA ARG A 184 -15.66 10.09 3.14
C ARG A 184 -15.48 10.81 1.81
N ARG A 185 -15.86 12.09 1.73
CA ARG A 185 -15.72 12.93 0.53
C ARG A 185 -14.26 13.04 0.10
N LEU A 186 -13.37 13.29 1.05
CA LEU A 186 -11.93 13.43 0.84
C LEU A 186 -11.20 12.08 0.67
N GLY A 187 -11.87 10.97 0.97
CA GLY A 187 -11.30 9.62 0.95
C GLY A 187 -10.31 9.33 2.09
N LEU A 188 -10.31 10.15 3.15
CA LEU A 188 -9.50 9.95 4.36
C LEU A 188 -9.95 8.74 5.19
N ASP A 189 -11.14 8.21 4.93
CA ASP A 189 -11.61 6.94 5.51
C ASP A 189 -11.13 5.70 4.73
N ARG A 190 -10.27 5.83 3.71
CA ARG A 190 -9.77 4.71 2.90
C ARG A 190 -8.45 4.19 3.45
N ASN A 191 -8.53 3.12 4.24
CA ASN A 191 -7.35 2.44 4.79
C ASN A 191 -6.63 1.65 3.68
N ALA A 192 -5.38 2.01 3.40
CA ALA A 192 -4.52 1.33 2.43
C ALA A 192 -3.45 0.43 3.07
N GLY A 193 -3.41 0.34 4.41
CA GLY A 193 -2.65 -0.69 5.13
C GLY A 193 -1.96 -0.16 6.39
N THR A 194 -1.85 -1.02 7.41
CA THR A 194 -1.06 -0.77 8.64
C THR A 194 0.06 -1.79 8.78
N TYR A 195 0.06 -2.70 9.76
CA TYR A 195 1.09 -3.73 9.88
C TYR A 195 1.13 -4.65 8.66
N ASN A 196 2.34 -4.79 8.08
CA ASN A 196 2.61 -5.72 6.99
C ASN A 196 4.12 -6.05 6.98
N PRO A 197 4.53 -7.24 7.44
CA PRO A 197 5.94 -7.62 7.56
C PRO A 197 6.55 -7.90 6.18
N ARG A 198 7.11 -6.86 5.57
CA ARG A 198 7.79 -6.95 4.26
C ARG A 198 9.06 -6.12 4.20
N ARG A 199 9.97 -6.54 3.32
CA ARG A 199 11.12 -5.73 2.92
C ARG A 199 10.68 -4.54 2.06
N MET A 200 11.53 -3.53 1.99
CA MET A 200 11.40 -2.44 1.03
C MET A 200 11.66 -2.97 -0.39
N ARG A 201 10.98 -2.39 -1.38
CA ARG A 201 11.12 -2.80 -2.79
C ARG A 201 12.54 -2.47 -3.26
N GLY A 202 13.19 -3.43 -3.92
CA GLY A 202 14.54 -3.25 -4.45
C GLY A 202 15.66 -3.19 -3.39
N GLY A 203 15.40 -3.62 -2.15
CA GLY A 203 16.42 -3.58 -1.09
C GLY A 203 16.19 -4.58 0.05
N SER A 204 17.16 -4.65 0.95
CA SER A 204 17.12 -5.53 2.14
C SER A 204 16.60 -4.81 3.40
N ALA A 205 16.35 -3.50 3.35
CA ALA A 205 15.79 -2.77 4.48
C ALA A 205 14.33 -3.21 4.75
N TRP A 206 13.92 -3.18 6.02
CA TRP A 206 12.53 -3.44 6.39
C TRP A 206 11.66 -2.20 6.18
N SER A 207 10.44 -2.41 5.67
CA SER A 207 9.43 -1.35 5.59
C SER A 207 9.02 -0.87 6.99
N MET A 208 8.64 0.40 7.15
CA MET A 208 8.09 0.88 8.44
C MET A 208 6.78 0.17 8.82
N HIS A 209 6.04 -0.35 7.84
CA HIS A 209 4.90 -1.24 8.09
C HIS A 209 5.29 -2.55 8.79
N ALA A 210 6.53 -3.03 8.60
CA ALA A 210 7.01 -4.26 9.21
C ALA A 210 7.34 -4.09 10.71
N TYR A 211 7.42 -2.84 11.19
CA TYR A 211 7.53 -2.51 12.61
C TYR A 211 6.18 -2.18 13.25
N GLY A 212 5.08 -2.19 12.48
CA GLY A 212 3.76 -1.78 12.95
C GLY A 212 3.64 -0.28 13.26
N CYS A 213 4.55 0.55 12.71
CA CYS A 213 4.63 1.99 13.00
C CYS A 213 4.34 2.88 11.78
N ALA A 214 3.66 2.34 10.77
CA ALA A 214 3.26 3.07 9.56
C ALA A 214 1.81 2.81 9.18
N TRP A 215 1.22 3.77 8.46
CA TRP A 215 -0.14 3.70 7.97
C TRP A 215 -0.27 4.40 6.61
N ASP A 216 -0.80 3.67 5.62
CA ASP A 216 -1.16 4.18 4.30
C ASP A 216 -2.64 4.54 4.20
N PHE A 217 -2.93 5.67 3.53
CA PHE A 217 -4.28 6.16 3.26
C PHE A 217 -4.48 6.45 1.77
N PHE A 218 -5.57 5.96 1.19
CA PHE A 218 -6.01 6.25 -0.18
C PHE A 218 -4.86 6.19 -1.21
N ALA A 219 -4.31 5.01 -1.46
CA ALA A 219 -3.04 4.82 -2.16
C ALA A 219 -3.10 5.21 -3.64
N GLY A 220 -4.23 4.95 -4.32
CA GLY A 220 -4.38 5.15 -5.77
C GLY A 220 -3.85 6.50 -6.28
N PRO A 221 -4.37 7.64 -5.80
CA PRO A 221 -3.91 8.97 -6.23
C PRO A 221 -2.65 9.47 -5.48
N ASN A 222 -2.11 8.72 -4.52
CA ASN A 222 -1.07 9.21 -3.59
C ASN A 222 0.17 8.31 -3.49
N GLY A 223 0.32 7.35 -4.41
CA GLY A 223 1.28 6.27 -4.31
C GLY A 223 2.77 6.67 -4.32
N LEU A 224 3.62 5.64 -4.25
CA LEU A 224 5.07 5.73 -4.02
C LEU A 224 5.82 6.75 -4.87
N THR A 225 5.44 6.91 -6.14
CA THR A 225 6.13 7.80 -7.09
C THR A 225 5.32 9.05 -7.42
N THR A 226 4.10 9.18 -6.89
CA THR A 226 3.24 10.32 -7.17
C THR A 226 3.76 11.53 -6.41
N ARG A 227 4.05 12.61 -7.13
CA ARG A 227 4.53 13.89 -6.60
C ARG A 227 3.46 14.97 -6.75
N CYS A 228 3.66 16.12 -6.12
CA CYS A 228 2.86 17.30 -6.43
C CYS A 228 3.16 17.84 -7.83
N PRO A 229 2.16 18.43 -8.51
CA PRO A 229 0.78 18.65 -8.06
C PRO A 229 -0.18 17.46 -8.29
N GLN A 230 0.30 16.31 -8.77
CA GLN A 230 -0.56 15.16 -9.10
C GLN A 230 -1.06 14.37 -7.88
N ALA A 231 -0.32 14.39 -6.77
CA ALA A 231 -0.71 13.75 -5.53
C ALA A 231 -1.91 14.47 -4.92
N LEU A 232 -3.05 13.78 -4.81
CA LEU A 232 -4.29 14.34 -4.26
C LEU A 232 -4.07 14.98 -2.88
N PHE A 233 -3.35 14.27 -2.01
CA PHE A 233 -3.10 14.67 -0.63
C PHE A 233 -2.18 15.88 -0.46
N CYS A 234 -1.57 16.40 -1.53
CA CYS A 234 -0.89 17.70 -1.42
C CYS A 234 -1.78 18.91 -1.69
N GLY A 235 -3.06 18.69 -1.98
CA GLY A 235 -4.08 19.72 -1.99
C GLY A 235 -4.29 20.38 -0.62
N ARG A 236 -4.78 21.63 -0.63
CA ARG A 236 -4.95 22.44 0.59
C ARG A 236 -5.91 21.81 1.62
N GLU A 237 -6.92 21.08 1.17
CA GLU A 237 -7.92 20.41 2.02
C GLU A 237 -7.30 19.34 2.94
N TYR A 238 -6.18 18.76 2.53
CA TYR A 238 -5.45 17.71 3.25
C TYR A 238 -4.38 18.26 4.19
N ARG A 239 -4.15 19.58 4.20
CA ARG A 239 -3.12 20.19 5.05
C ARG A 239 -3.36 19.85 6.52
N LYS A 240 -4.59 19.98 7.01
CA LYS A 240 -4.90 19.73 8.42
C LYS A 240 -4.76 18.26 8.80
N PHE A 241 -5.04 17.33 7.89
CA PHE A 241 -4.83 15.90 8.12
C PHE A 241 -3.39 15.59 8.51
N PHE A 242 -2.41 16.09 7.75
CA PHE A 242 -1.01 15.89 8.08
C PHE A 242 -0.50 16.78 9.22
N ASP A 243 -1.01 18.00 9.36
CA ASP A 243 -0.68 18.84 10.53
C ASP A 243 -1.03 18.09 11.84
N ILE A 244 -2.18 17.39 11.87
CA ILE A 244 -2.59 16.60 13.02
C ILE A 244 -1.65 15.42 13.23
N TRP A 245 -1.36 14.61 12.20
CA TRP A 245 -0.40 13.50 12.33
C TRP A 245 0.96 13.97 12.87
N GLU A 246 1.49 15.07 12.34
CA GLU A 246 2.76 15.65 12.76
C GLU A 246 2.73 16.19 14.19
N ALA A 247 1.61 16.80 14.62
CA ALA A 247 1.42 17.20 16.01
C ALA A 247 1.38 16.02 16.99
N HIS A 248 0.97 14.83 16.52
CA HIS A 248 1.03 13.57 17.27
C HIS A 248 2.35 12.80 17.06
N GLY A 249 3.34 13.43 16.41
CA GLY A 249 4.70 12.91 16.23
C GLY A 249 4.93 12.05 14.98
N TRP A 250 3.91 11.84 14.14
CA TRP A 250 4.01 11.04 12.92
C TRP A 250 4.44 11.89 11.72
N ILE A 251 5.27 11.34 10.86
CA ILE A 251 5.79 12.06 9.68
C ILE A 251 5.06 11.61 8.43
N SER A 252 4.63 12.56 7.61
CA SER A 252 4.22 12.31 6.23
C SER A 252 5.43 12.21 5.31
N LEU A 253 5.59 11.09 4.58
CA LEU A 253 6.63 11.02 3.54
C LEU A 253 6.35 12.00 2.39
N GLY A 254 5.08 12.25 2.09
CA GLY A 254 4.66 13.28 1.15
C GLY A 254 5.27 14.65 1.45
N ARG A 255 5.18 15.10 2.71
CA ARG A 255 5.78 16.37 3.16
C ARG A 255 7.29 16.30 3.31
N ALA A 256 7.82 15.20 3.83
CA ALA A 256 9.23 15.09 4.18
C ALA A 256 10.16 14.87 2.97
N ILE A 257 9.72 14.13 1.95
CA ILE A 257 10.53 13.77 0.76
C ILE A 257 9.82 14.05 -0.57
N GLY A 258 8.60 14.60 -0.56
CA GLY A 258 7.89 15.04 -1.76
C GLY A 258 7.22 13.92 -2.58
N ARG A 259 6.99 12.74 -2.00
CA ARG A 259 6.30 11.60 -2.61
C ARG A 259 5.76 10.64 -1.55
N ASP A 260 5.07 9.58 -1.99
CA ASP A 260 4.47 8.60 -1.08
C ASP A 260 3.49 9.29 -0.10
N TRP A 261 2.63 10.13 -0.69
CA TRP A 261 1.73 11.00 0.05
C TRP A 261 0.68 10.23 0.84
N MET A 262 0.45 8.95 0.52
CA MET A 262 -0.43 8.07 1.29
C MET A 262 0.12 7.74 2.69
N HIS A 263 1.43 7.85 2.89
CA HIS A 263 2.15 7.22 3.99
C HIS A 263 2.41 8.19 5.14
N VAL A 264 2.06 7.77 6.36
CA VAL A 264 2.55 8.35 7.61
C VAL A 264 3.29 7.31 8.44
N GLN A 265 4.30 7.75 9.21
CA GLN A 265 5.06 6.85 10.10
C GLN A 265 5.46 7.49 11.43
N ALA A 266 5.40 6.69 12.49
CA ALA A 266 6.00 6.97 13.79
C ALA A 266 7.51 6.63 13.78
N ALA A 267 8.25 7.18 12.81
CA ALA A 267 9.70 7.06 12.75
C ALA A 267 10.30 8.22 11.94
N ARG A 268 11.36 8.84 12.45
CA ARG A 268 12.07 9.95 11.78
C ARG A 268 12.98 9.46 10.67
N LEU A 269 13.09 10.24 9.59
CA LEU A 269 14.05 9.99 8.50
C LEU A 269 15.50 10.07 9.01
#